data_AF-A0A022RI45-F1
#
_entry.id   AF-A0A022RI45-F1
#
_cell.length_a   1.000
_cell.length_b   1.000
_cell.length_c   1.000
_cell.angle_alpha   90.00
_cell.angle_beta   90.00
_cell.angle_gamma   90.00
#
_symmetry.space_group_name_H-M   'P 1'
#
loop_
_entity.id
_entity.type
_entity.pdbx_description
1 polymer ?
#
loop_
_entity_poly.entity_id
_entity_poly.type
_entity_poly.pdbx_seq_one_letter_code
_entity_poly.pdbx_strand_id
1 'polypeptide(L)'
;LRLHCASKDDDLGYHNMNENEDFTWHFCDSFVSNTLFYCTVQWKNKRASFDAFRSKKSDECADATCYYEIWEDGIYFAGGNNQRIMQKKYDWNN
;
A
#
# COMPACT_ATOMS: atom_id res chain seq x y z
N LEU A 1 8.51 -3.06 11.59
CA LEU A 1 8.23 -1.97 10.62
C LEU A 1 7.08 -1.14 11.15
N ARG A 2 7.09 0.19 10.98
CA ARG A 2 5.94 1.04 11.32
C ARG A 2 5.23 1.47 10.05
N LEU A 3 3.96 1.10 9.92
CA LEU A 3 3.08 1.43 8.81
C LEU A 3 2.05 2.47 9.25
N HIS A 4 1.71 3.40 8.37
CA HIS A 4 0.59 4.30 8.53
C HIS A 4 -0.10 4.50 7.20
N CYS A 5 -1.39 4.23 7.12
CA CYS A 5 -2.17 4.40 5.91
C CYS A 5 -3.39 5.27 6.21
N ALA A 6 -3.69 6.20 5.32
CA ALA A 6 -4.86 7.06 5.46
C ALA A 6 -5.38 7.46 4.09
N SER A 7 -6.65 7.82 4.06
CA SER A 7 -7.28 8.58 2.98
C SER A 7 -7.59 10.00 3.46
N LYS A 8 -8.31 10.76 2.64
CA LYS A 8 -8.83 12.06 3.06
C LYS A 8 -9.83 11.94 4.21
N ASP A 9 -10.65 10.88 4.19
CA ASP A 9 -11.83 10.76 5.04
C ASP A 9 -11.64 9.70 6.14
N ASP A 10 -10.69 8.77 5.97
CA ASP A 10 -10.44 7.66 6.89
C ASP A 10 -8.95 7.57 7.26
N ASP A 11 -8.65 7.53 8.56
CA ASP A 11 -7.31 7.24 9.07
C ASP A 11 -7.27 5.80 9.60
N LEU A 12 -6.42 4.95 9.00
CA LEU A 12 -6.26 3.56 9.43
C LEU A 12 -5.29 3.45 10.62
N GLY A 13 -4.62 4.54 10.99
CA GLY A 13 -3.74 4.64 12.14
C GLY A 13 -2.35 4.07 11.91
N TYR A 14 -1.57 4.04 13.00
CA TYR A 14 -0.22 3.50 13.01
C TYR A 14 -0.21 2.04 13.46
N HIS A 15 0.48 1.21 12.69
CA HIS A 15 0.66 -0.22 12.96
C HIS A 15 2.14 -0.56 13.07
N ASN A 16 2.53 -1.26 14.14
CA ASN A 16 3.88 -1.81 14.27
C ASN A 16 3.81 -3.29 13.89
N MET A 17 4.44 -3.64 12.78
CA MET A 17 4.40 -4.99 12.20
C MET A 17 5.75 -5.69 12.38
N ASN A 18 5.70 -6.97 12.69
CA ASN A 18 6.86 -7.86 12.70
C ASN A 18 7.14 -8.43 11.29
N GLU A 19 8.21 -9.20 11.16
CA GLU A 19 8.49 -9.94 9.92
C GLU A 19 7.38 -10.98 9.68
N ASN A 20 6.94 -11.10 8.43
CA ASN A 20 5.85 -11.98 7.98
C ASN A 20 4.48 -11.69 8.62
N GLU A 21 4.29 -10.50 9.21
CA GLU A 21 2.99 -10.04 9.67
C GLU A 21 2.29 -9.26 8.55
N ASP A 22 0.99 -9.51 8.37
CA ASP A 22 0.18 -8.86 7.36
C ASP A 22 -0.72 -7.78 7.98
N PHE A 23 -0.87 -6.66 7.29
CA PHE A 23 -1.88 -5.65 7.58
C PHE A 23 -2.87 -5.57 6.43
N THR A 24 -4.14 -5.86 6.73
CA THR A 24 -5.21 -5.90 5.73
C THR A 24 -6.37 -5.00 6.16
N TRP A 25 -6.89 -4.22 5.23
CA TRP A 25 -8.11 -3.45 5.42
C TRP A 25 -8.97 -3.53 4.15
N HIS A 26 -10.26 -3.25 4.32
CA HIS A 26 -11.23 -3.23 3.23
C HIS A 26 -12.07 -1.98 3.35
N PHE A 27 -12.48 -1.45 2.20
CA PHE A 27 -13.35 -0.27 2.11
C PHE A 27 -14.21 -0.38 0.85
N CYS A 28 -15.28 0.39 0.79
CA CYS A 28 -16.06 0.60 -0.42
C CYS A 28 -15.63 1.92 -1.06
N ASP A 29 -15.29 1.91 -2.34
CA ASP A 29 -14.97 3.16 -3.04
C ASP A 29 -16.19 4.10 -3.03
N SER A 30 -15.94 5.40 -2.92
CA SER A 30 -16.99 6.40 -2.89
C SER A 30 -17.73 6.46 -4.23
N PHE A 31 -19.01 6.85 -4.22
CA PHE A 31 -19.82 7.02 -5.44
C PHE A 31 -19.22 7.99 -6.46
N VAL A 32 -18.31 8.88 -6.05
CA VAL A 32 -17.66 9.88 -6.91
C VAL A 32 -16.27 9.40 -7.37
N SER A 33 -15.85 8.19 -6.99
CA SER A 33 -14.56 7.56 -7.33
C SER A 33 -13.38 8.52 -7.22
N ASN A 34 -13.24 9.12 -6.03
CA ASN A 34 -12.20 10.09 -5.69
C ASN A 34 -11.33 9.65 -4.51
N THR A 35 -11.43 8.38 -4.12
CA THR A 35 -10.69 7.82 -2.99
C THR A 35 -9.22 7.65 -3.33
N LEU A 36 -8.38 8.08 -2.39
CA LEU A 36 -6.94 7.89 -2.43
C LEU A 36 -6.51 7.42 -1.04
N PHE A 37 -5.96 6.22 -0.95
CA PHE A 37 -5.22 5.80 0.24
C PHE A 37 -3.73 5.95 -0.02
N TYR A 38 -3.06 6.70 0.83
CA TYR A 38 -1.61 6.83 0.85
C TYR A 38 -1.07 6.14 2.10
N CYS A 39 0.00 5.38 1.92
CA CYS A 39 0.69 4.69 2.98
C CYS A 39 2.09 5.27 3.16
N THR A 40 2.54 5.31 4.40
CA THR A 40 3.91 5.61 4.79
C THR A 40 4.44 4.44 5.58
N VAL A 41 5.58 3.93 5.16
CA VAL A 41 6.33 2.88 5.86
C VAL A 41 7.63 3.44 6.37
N GLN A 42 7.96 3.07 7.60
CA GLN A 42 9.24 3.36 8.23
C GLN A 42 9.87 2.07 8.72
N TRP A 43 11.11 1.85 8.30
CA TRP A 43 11.91 0.70 8.71
C TRP A 43 13.31 1.16 9.10
N LYS A 44 13.65 1.05 10.39
CA LYS A 44 14.88 1.61 10.97
C LYS A 44 14.98 3.12 10.66
N ASN A 45 16.02 3.53 9.94
CA ASN A 45 16.27 4.89 9.47
C ASN A 45 15.73 5.17 8.05
N LYS A 46 15.11 4.18 7.40
CA LYS A 46 14.52 4.32 6.07
C LYS A 46 13.05 4.66 6.15
N ARG A 47 12.56 5.46 5.20
CA ARG A 47 11.14 5.81 5.07
C ARG A 47 10.73 5.83 3.61
N ALA A 48 9.52 5.40 3.31
CA ALA A 48 8.92 5.56 1.98
C ALA A 48 7.44 5.89 2.12
N SER A 49 6.91 6.60 1.14
CA SER A 49 5.49 6.90 1.03
C SER A 49 5.02 6.56 -0.39
N PHE A 50 3.85 5.95 -0.49
CA PHE A 50 3.28 5.51 -1.76
C PHE A 50 1.75 5.56 -1.72
N ASP A 51 1.14 5.67 -2.90
CA ASP A 51 -0.30 5.55 -3.06
C ASP A 51 -0.66 4.05 -3.09
N ALA A 52 -1.33 3.58 -2.04
CA ALA A 52 -1.76 2.19 -1.91
C ALA A 52 -3.04 1.90 -2.72
N PHE A 53 -3.88 2.90 -2.92
CA PHE A 53 -5.07 2.80 -3.77
C PHE A 53 -5.45 4.16 -4.34
N ARG A 54 -5.95 4.17 -5.59
CA ARG A 54 -6.54 5.35 -6.23
C ARG A 54 -7.69 4.93 -7.13
N SER A 55 -8.91 5.43 -6.90
CA SER A 55 -10.14 4.99 -7.59
C SER A 55 -10.07 4.98 -9.12
N LYS A 56 -9.43 5.99 -9.73
CA LYS A 56 -9.29 6.10 -11.20
C LYS A 56 -8.13 5.33 -11.80
N LYS A 57 -7.36 4.62 -10.96
CA LYS A 57 -6.26 3.73 -11.34
C LYS A 57 -6.45 2.35 -10.71
N SER A 58 -7.69 1.98 -10.39
CA SER A 58 -8.00 0.71 -9.72
C SER A 58 -7.70 -0.51 -10.59
N ASP A 59 -7.53 -0.31 -11.91
CA ASP A 59 -7.05 -1.31 -12.86
C ASP A 59 -5.62 -1.80 -12.56
N GLU A 60 -4.85 -1.04 -11.77
CA GLU A 60 -3.58 -1.52 -11.22
C GLU A 60 -3.79 -2.61 -10.17
N CYS A 61 -4.94 -2.68 -9.50
CA CYS A 61 -5.25 -3.72 -8.52
C CYS A 61 -6.04 -4.83 -9.17
N ALA A 62 -5.80 -6.06 -8.73
CA ALA A 62 -6.34 -7.23 -9.38
C ALA A 62 -7.44 -7.84 -8.53
N ASP A 63 -8.60 -8.13 -9.14
CA ASP A 63 -9.81 -8.56 -8.43
C ASP A 63 -10.13 -7.65 -7.23
N ALA A 64 -10.05 -6.34 -7.46
CA ALA A 64 -10.23 -5.30 -6.44
C ALA A 64 -9.27 -5.40 -5.23
N THR A 65 -8.19 -6.16 -5.34
CA THR A 65 -7.19 -6.35 -4.28
C THR A 65 -5.83 -5.85 -4.74
N CYS A 66 -5.18 -5.07 -3.87
CA CYS A 66 -3.85 -4.51 -4.09
C CYS A 66 -2.88 -5.19 -3.13
N TYR A 67 -1.84 -5.84 -3.63
CA TYR A 67 -0.86 -6.53 -2.78
C TYR A 67 0.44 -5.76 -2.74
N TYR A 68 0.93 -5.48 -1.54
CA TYR A 68 2.21 -4.83 -1.31
C TYR A 68 3.04 -5.65 -0.35
N GLU A 69 4.33 -5.79 -0.67
CA GLU A 69 5.31 -6.39 0.22
C GLU A 69 6.42 -5.39 0.50
N ILE A 70 6.86 -5.34 1.75
CA ILE A 70 7.94 -4.45 2.17
C ILE A 70 9.21 -5.25 2.42
N TRP A 71 10.22 -4.99 1.61
CA TRP A 71 11.51 -5.68 1.64
C TRP A 71 12.63 -4.74 2.06
N GLU A 72 13.79 -5.30 2.37
CA GLU A 72 14.94 -4.52 2.85
C GLU A 72 15.42 -3.45 1.86
N ASP A 73 15.22 -3.70 0.56
CA ASP A 73 15.68 -2.86 -0.53
C ASP A 73 14.57 -1.99 -1.16
N GLY A 74 13.29 -2.26 -0.88
CA GLY A 74 12.19 -1.38 -1.28
C GLY A 74 10.80 -1.99 -1.07
N ILE A 75 9.84 -1.41 -1.79
CA ILE A 75 8.43 -1.76 -1.72
C ILE A 75 8.02 -2.40 -3.03
N TYR A 76 7.46 -3.59 -2.92
CA TYR A 76 7.00 -4.41 -4.03
C TYR A 76 5.49 -4.33 -4.14
N PHE A 77 4.99 -4.47 -5.35
CA PHE A 77 3.57 -4.44 -5.67
C PHE A 77 3.22 -5.57 -6.62
N ALA A 78 2.08 -6.21 -6.40
CA ALA A 78 1.43 -7.09 -7.36
C ALA A 78 -0.02 -6.67 -7.58
N GLY A 79 -0.42 -6.57 -8.85
CA GLY A 79 -1.74 -6.16 -9.27
C GLY A 79 -1.94 -6.27 -10.78
N GLY A 80 -3.11 -5.87 -11.28
CA GLY A 80 -3.53 -6.03 -12.68
C GLY A 80 -3.61 -7.50 -13.14
N ASN A 81 -3.23 -7.77 -14.39
CA ASN A 81 -3.42 -9.08 -15.03
C ASN A 81 -2.52 -10.21 -14.49
N ASN A 82 -1.58 -9.93 -13.58
CA ASN A 82 -0.65 -10.94 -13.08
C ASN A 82 -0.38 -10.79 -11.57
N GLN A 83 -1.39 -11.13 -10.76
CA GLN A 83 -1.39 -11.11 -9.29
C GLN A 83 -0.24 -11.85 -8.61
N ARG A 84 0.46 -12.73 -9.32
CA ARG A 84 1.43 -13.67 -8.71
C ARG A 84 2.87 -13.19 -8.76
N ILE A 85 3.14 -12.05 -9.39
CA ILE A 85 4.52 -11.55 -9.56
C ILE A 85 4.65 -10.20 -8.86
N MET A 86 5.31 -10.22 -7.71
CA MET A 86 5.74 -9.01 -7.00
C MET A 86 6.85 -8.31 -7.77
N GLN A 87 6.63 -7.04 -8.09
CA GLN A 87 7.64 -6.19 -8.74
C GLN A 87 7.98 -5.01 -7.85
N LYS A 88 9.27 -4.71 -7.74
CA LYS A 88 9.74 -3.53 -7.01
C LYS A 88 9.18 -2.28 -7.67
N LYS A 89 8.40 -1.50 -6.92
CA LYS A 89 7.70 -0.31 -7.43
C LYS A 89 8.23 0.98 -6.80
N TYR A 90 8.70 0.91 -5.55
CA TYR A 90 9.25 2.07 -4.86
C TYR A 90 10.55 1.72 -4.13
N ASP A 91 11.50 2.63 -4.18
CA ASP A 91 12.71 2.59 -3.35
C ASP A 91 12.47 3.28 -2.01
N TRP A 92 13.32 2.97 -1.05
CA TRP A 92 13.39 3.73 0.20
C TRP A 92 13.95 5.13 -0.05
N ASN A 93 13.43 6.13 0.66
CA ASN A 93 14.05 7.44 0.72
C ASN A 93 15.24 7.39 1.71
N ASN A 94 16.35 8.03 1.31
CA ASN A 94 17.55 8.22 2.15
C ASN A 94 17.50 9.56 2.90
#